data_AF-A0A382ZFR1-F1
#
_entry.id   AF-A0A382ZFR1-F1
#
_cell.length_a   1.000
_cell.length_b   1.000
_cell.length_c   1.000
_cell.angle_alpha   90.00
_cell.angle_beta   90.00
_cell.angle_gamma   90.00
#
_symmetry.space_group_name_H-M   'P 1'
#
loop_
_entity.id
_entity.type
_entity.pdbx_description
1 polymer ?
#
loop_
_entity_poly.entity_id
_entity_poly.type
_entity_poly.pdbx_seq_one_letter_code
_entity_poly.pdbx_strand_id
1 'polypeptide(L)'
;LLAHVYVNDTFVNYEIVKAGYAFWYPYTSGTDFDTEYEEAQDSASNNKVGLWTGSSYNLTIDYIEYNPDGDEAQGEYVVLTNHENYNVSMVGWFLQDEAAQTAYEFNFTISNNSSIRIYTGDGTDNSTTLFWGWHQGIWNNSGDFAIIQDENGYLVDSYRYS
;
A
#
# COMPACT_ATOMS: atom_id res chain seq x y z
N LEU A 1 -2.05 -14.81 17.05
CA LEU A 1 -0.88 -15.71 17.12
C LEU A 1 -0.53 -16.09 15.69
N LEU A 2 0.57 -15.58 15.14
CA LEU A 2 1.05 -15.99 13.82
C LEU A 2 1.65 -17.40 13.97
N ALA A 3 1.28 -18.33 13.08
CA ALA A 3 1.86 -19.68 13.11
C ALA A 3 3.14 -19.70 12.24
N HIS A 4 4.28 -20.04 12.84
CA HIS A 4 5.54 -20.18 12.15
C HIS A 4 5.70 -21.60 11.62
N VAL A 5 5.97 -21.72 10.32
CA VAL A 5 6.09 -23.00 9.63
C VAL A 5 7.55 -23.28 9.34
N TYR A 6 7.98 -24.46 9.79
CA TYR A 6 9.30 -25.00 9.48
C TYR A 6 9.14 -26.28 8.68
N VAL A 7 9.93 -26.42 7.61
CA VAL A 7 10.09 -27.69 6.89
C VAL A 7 11.56 -28.06 6.98
N ASN A 8 11.86 -29.11 7.73
CA ASN A 8 13.21 -29.41 8.23
C ASN A 8 13.73 -28.21 9.06
N ASP A 9 14.86 -27.61 8.65
CA ASP A 9 15.48 -26.44 9.29
C ASP A 9 15.16 -25.12 8.59
N THR A 10 14.33 -25.14 7.54
CA THR A 10 13.97 -23.93 6.79
C THR A 10 12.83 -23.21 7.46
N PHE A 11 13.05 -21.95 7.84
CA PHE A 11 11.99 -21.05 8.30
C PHE A 11 11.19 -20.55 7.09
N VAL A 12 10.09 -21.23 6.77
CA VAL A 12 9.37 -21.03 5.50
C VAL A 12 8.78 -19.63 5.39
N ASN A 13 8.26 -19.07 6.48
CA ASN A 13 7.71 -17.72 6.47
C ASN A 13 8.79 -16.69 6.07
N TYR A 14 10.00 -16.78 6.63
CA TYR A 14 11.11 -15.90 6.26
C TYR A 14 11.45 -16.02 4.77
N GLU A 15 11.54 -17.24 4.24
CA GLU A 15 11.87 -17.46 2.83
C GLU A 15 10.79 -16.95 1.88
N ILE A 16 9.50 -17.05 2.26
CA ILE A 16 8.38 -16.50 1.47
C ILE A 16 8.47 -14.97 1.39
N VAL A 17 8.73 -14.30 2.53
CA VAL A 17 8.90 -12.84 2.56
C VAL A 17 10.14 -12.43 1.76
N LYS A 18 11.26 -13.13 1.95
CA LYS A 18 12.53 -12.87 1.24
C LYS A 18 12.44 -13.07 -0.26
N ALA A 19 11.66 -14.04 -0.71
CA ALA A 19 11.37 -14.26 -2.12
C ALA A 19 10.37 -13.23 -2.70
N GLY A 20 9.81 -12.36 -1.86
CA GLY A 20 8.82 -11.34 -2.25
C GLY A 20 7.43 -11.90 -2.50
N TYR A 21 7.09 -13.08 -1.99
CA TYR A 21 5.76 -13.68 -2.17
C TYR A 21 4.74 -13.25 -1.12
N ALA A 22 5.18 -12.55 -0.08
CA ALA A 22 4.32 -11.92 0.91
C ALA A 22 4.98 -10.64 1.42
N PHE A 23 4.16 -9.65 1.76
CA PHE A 23 4.59 -8.56 2.62
C PHE A 23 4.60 -9.05 4.07
N TRP A 24 5.56 -8.55 4.84
CA TRP A 24 5.54 -8.65 6.30
C TRP A 24 5.08 -7.32 6.89
N TYR A 25 4.23 -7.45 7.91
CA TYR A 25 3.54 -6.37 8.57
C TYR A 25 3.72 -6.54 10.08
N PRO A 26 4.50 -5.67 10.76
CA PRO A 26 4.70 -5.76 12.20
C PRO A 26 3.40 -5.45 12.96
N TYR A 27 2.99 -6.33 13.87
CA TYR A 27 1.93 -5.97 14.83
C TYR A 27 2.53 -5.21 16.01
N THR A 28 1.83 -4.17 16.48
CA THR A 28 2.23 -3.30 17.59
C THR A 28 2.47 -4.01 18.93
N SER A 29 2.03 -5.26 19.09
CA SER A 29 2.33 -6.08 20.27
C SER A 29 3.70 -6.78 20.23
N GLY A 30 4.48 -6.58 19.16
CA GLY A 30 5.67 -7.35 18.84
C GLY A 30 5.28 -8.73 18.33
N THR A 31 5.85 -9.15 17.21
CA THR A 31 5.82 -10.55 16.82
C THR A 31 7.20 -11.17 17.00
N ASP A 32 7.23 -12.47 17.34
CA ASP A 32 8.49 -13.18 17.28
C ASP A 32 9.03 -13.08 15.85
N PHE A 33 10.33 -12.80 15.71
CA PHE A 33 11.07 -12.67 14.44
C PHE A 33 10.87 -11.38 13.62
N ASP A 34 10.43 -10.26 14.24
CA ASP A 34 10.27 -8.96 13.55
C ASP A 34 11.54 -8.54 12.78
N THR A 35 12.72 -8.66 13.41
CA THR A 35 14.00 -8.32 12.77
C THR A 35 14.27 -9.18 11.53
N GLU A 36 14.06 -10.50 11.62
CA GLU A 36 14.29 -11.40 10.49
C GLU A 36 13.33 -11.13 9.33
N TYR A 37 12.07 -10.81 9.62
CA TYR A 37 11.13 -10.48 8.56
C TYR A 37 11.38 -9.10 7.95
N GLU A 38 11.81 -8.12 8.75
CA GLU A 38 12.28 -6.83 8.24
C GLU A 38 13.45 -7.02 7.28
N GLU A 39 14.47 -7.80 7.68
CA GLU A 39 15.61 -8.14 6.81
C GLU A 39 15.18 -8.88 5.53
N ALA A 40 14.24 -9.81 5.63
CA ALA A 40 13.69 -10.53 4.48
C ALA A 40 12.97 -9.58 3.52
N GLN A 41 12.13 -8.70 4.06
CA GLN A 41 11.36 -7.75 3.27
C GLN A 41 12.27 -6.72 2.59
N ASP A 42 13.27 -6.22 3.31
CA ASP A 42 14.32 -5.36 2.74
C ASP A 42 15.09 -6.07 1.64
N SER A 43 15.38 -7.36 1.79
CA SER A 43 16.00 -8.14 0.72
C SER A 43 15.10 -8.21 -0.52
N ALA A 44 13.81 -8.49 -0.33
CA ALA A 44 12.87 -8.60 -1.43
C ALA A 44 12.66 -7.27 -2.17
N SER A 45 12.48 -6.17 -1.42
CA SER A 45 12.29 -4.82 -1.95
C SER A 45 13.52 -4.30 -2.70
N ASN A 46 14.72 -4.45 -2.12
CA ASN A 46 15.97 -4.04 -2.76
C ASN A 46 16.26 -4.81 -4.05
N ASN A 47 15.88 -6.09 -4.11
CA ASN A 47 16.04 -6.92 -5.31
C ASN A 47 14.86 -6.85 -6.29
N LYS A 48 13.76 -6.16 -5.93
CA LYS A 48 12.55 -5.98 -6.75
C LYS A 48 11.91 -7.30 -7.20
N VAL A 49 11.82 -8.27 -6.29
CA VAL A 49 11.29 -9.61 -6.57
C VAL A 49 9.86 -9.79 -6.09
N GLY A 50 9.10 -10.62 -6.79
CA GLY A 50 7.72 -10.96 -6.43
C GLY A 50 6.81 -9.72 -6.40
N LEU A 51 6.14 -9.48 -5.28
CA LEU A 51 5.27 -8.33 -5.05
C LEU A 51 6.02 -6.98 -5.13
N TRP A 52 7.36 -6.99 -5.06
CA TRP A 52 8.21 -5.82 -5.22
C TRP A 52 8.67 -5.58 -6.66
N THR A 53 8.24 -6.42 -7.61
CA THR A 53 8.51 -6.18 -9.03
C THR A 53 7.79 -4.92 -9.48
N GLY A 54 8.56 -3.92 -9.88
CA GLY A 54 8.07 -2.60 -10.24
C GLY A 54 7.29 -2.58 -11.54
N SER A 55 6.21 -1.80 -11.55
CA SER A 55 5.46 -1.46 -12.75
C SER A 55 6.27 -0.52 -13.65
N SER A 56 5.84 -0.38 -14.91
CA SER A 56 6.40 0.60 -15.84
C SER A 56 5.85 2.01 -15.65
N TYR A 57 4.74 2.16 -14.92
CA TYR A 57 4.09 3.45 -14.73
C TYR A 57 4.83 4.32 -13.71
N ASN A 58 4.96 5.61 -14.02
CA ASN A 58 5.56 6.61 -13.14
C ASN A 58 4.48 7.42 -12.40
N LEU A 59 3.82 6.78 -11.42
CA LEU A 59 2.94 7.45 -10.46
C LEU A 59 3.55 7.32 -9.07
N THR A 60 3.32 8.32 -8.21
CA THR A 60 3.81 8.33 -6.83
C THR A 60 2.70 8.59 -5.83
N ILE A 61 2.89 8.05 -4.62
CA ILE A 61 2.19 8.47 -3.42
C ILE A 61 2.98 9.66 -2.84
N ASP A 62 2.44 10.86 -2.99
CA ASP A 62 3.13 12.08 -2.59
C ASP A 62 2.90 12.45 -1.12
N TYR A 63 1.74 12.07 -0.58
CA TYR A 63 1.33 12.43 0.76
C TYR A 63 0.20 11.53 1.29
N ILE A 64 0.17 11.34 2.61
CA ILE A 64 -0.91 10.69 3.34
C ILE A 64 -1.28 11.60 4.51
N GLU A 65 -2.53 12.06 4.55
CA GLU A 65 -3.13 12.61 5.77
C GLU A 65 -3.63 11.42 6.59
N TYR A 66 -2.94 11.14 7.68
CA TYR A 66 -3.23 10.01 8.56
C TYR A 66 -3.78 10.46 9.93
N ASN A 67 -3.72 11.74 10.27
CA ASN A 67 -4.17 12.25 11.57
C ASN A 67 -4.96 13.56 11.44
N PRO A 68 -6.12 13.53 10.75
CA PRO A 68 -6.94 14.71 10.58
C PRO A 68 -7.56 15.18 11.89
N ASP A 69 -7.77 16.49 12.03
CA ASP A 69 -8.63 17.02 13.08
C ASP A 69 -10.09 16.58 12.83
N GLY A 70 -10.66 15.79 13.74
CA GLY A 70 -12.07 15.40 13.70
C GLY A 70 -12.29 13.91 13.44
N ASP A 71 -13.12 13.57 12.46
CA ASP A 71 -13.44 12.18 12.13
C ASP A 71 -12.31 11.60 11.26
N GLU A 72 -11.62 10.58 11.78
CA GLU A 72 -10.49 9.93 11.11
C GLU A 72 -10.88 9.42 9.72
N ALA A 73 -11.97 8.65 9.61
CA ALA A 73 -12.39 8.08 8.33
C ALA A 73 -12.70 9.16 7.29
N GLN A 74 -13.38 10.25 7.67
CA GLN A 74 -13.75 11.30 6.73
C GLN A 74 -12.61 12.27 6.41
N GLY A 75 -11.63 12.41 7.30
CA GLY A 75 -10.52 13.36 7.17
C GLY A 75 -9.25 12.77 6.54
N GLU A 76 -9.07 11.46 6.63
CA GLU A 76 -7.93 10.74 6.08
C GLU A 76 -7.94 10.70 4.55
N TYR A 77 -6.79 10.93 3.92
CA TYR A 77 -6.66 10.79 2.46
C TYR A 77 -5.23 10.53 1.98
N VAL A 78 -5.13 9.92 0.80
CA VAL A 78 -3.87 9.76 0.05
C VAL A 78 -3.84 10.70 -1.15
N VAL A 79 -2.68 11.27 -1.45
CA VAL A 79 -2.41 12.04 -2.67
C VAL A 79 -1.59 11.18 -3.62
N LEU A 80 -2.14 10.92 -4.80
CA LEU A 80 -1.42 10.28 -5.90
C LEU A 80 -1.13 11.29 -6.99
N THR A 81 0.07 11.24 -7.56
CA THR A 81 0.46 12.06 -8.70
C THR A 81 0.89 11.20 -9.87
N ASN A 82 0.35 11.52 -11.05
CA ASN A 82 0.78 10.95 -12.31
C ASN A 82 1.82 11.84 -12.97
N HIS A 83 3.04 11.34 -13.09
CA HIS A 83 4.17 12.03 -13.72
C HIS A 83 4.34 11.65 -15.19
N GLU A 84 3.48 10.78 -15.72
CA GLU A 84 3.47 10.46 -17.14
C GLU A 84 3.04 11.67 -17.97
N ASN A 85 3.45 11.67 -19.24
CA ASN A 85 2.98 12.66 -20.21
C ASN A 85 1.65 12.28 -20.88
N TYR A 86 1.03 11.17 -20.46
CA TYR A 86 -0.26 10.67 -20.93
C TYR A 86 -1.19 10.33 -19.76
N ASN A 87 -2.49 10.24 -20.04
CA ASN A 87 -3.50 9.87 -19.05
C ASN A 87 -3.38 8.37 -18.75
N VAL A 88 -3.41 8.01 -17.47
CA VAL A 88 -3.27 6.62 -17.02
C VAL A 88 -4.63 6.12 -16.55
N SER A 89 -5.11 5.05 -17.18
CA SER A 89 -6.27 4.32 -16.67
C SER A 89 -5.80 3.44 -15.52
N MET A 90 -6.41 3.63 -14.35
CA MET A 90 -6.12 2.86 -13.14
C MET A 90 -7.15 1.74 -12.94
N VAL A 91 -7.92 1.37 -13.96
CA VAL A 91 -8.96 0.35 -13.82
C VAL A 91 -8.32 -0.99 -13.44
N GLY A 92 -8.73 -1.55 -12.29
CA GLY A 92 -8.19 -2.80 -11.76
C GLY A 92 -6.89 -2.63 -10.96
N TRP A 93 -6.44 -1.41 -10.73
CA TRP A 93 -5.36 -1.12 -9.78
C TRP A 93 -5.88 -1.21 -8.35
N PHE A 94 -4.97 -1.41 -7.39
CA PHE A 94 -5.29 -1.46 -5.97
C PHE A 94 -4.43 -0.51 -5.14
N LEU A 95 -5.05 0.14 -4.15
CA LEU A 95 -4.38 0.81 -3.03
C LEU A 95 -4.73 0.07 -1.74
N GLN A 96 -3.72 -0.23 -0.91
CA GLN A 96 -3.90 -0.95 0.36
C GLN A 96 -2.93 -0.45 1.43
N ASP A 97 -3.28 -0.71 2.70
CA ASP A 97 -2.47 -0.44 3.89
C ASP A 97 -1.68 -1.68 4.36
N GLU A 98 -0.97 -1.52 5.47
CA GLU A 98 -0.21 -2.59 6.14
C GLU A 98 -1.09 -3.74 6.66
N ALA A 99 -2.35 -3.48 7.06
CA ALA A 99 -3.21 -4.55 7.56
C ALA A 99 -3.74 -5.47 6.45
N ALA A 100 -3.75 -5.00 5.18
CA ALA A 100 -4.31 -5.67 4.01
C ALA A 100 -5.75 -6.20 4.25
N GLN A 101 -6.49 -5.59 5.18
CA GLN A 101 -7.88 -5.96 5.48
C GLN A 101 -8.83 -5.36 4.46
N THR A 102 -8.47 -4.21 3.90
CA THR A 102 -9.23 -3.49 2.89
C THR A 102 -8.30 -3.08 1.75
N ALA A 103 -8.81 -3.19 0.53
CA ALA A 103 -8.14 -2.68 -0.67
C ALA A 103 -9.13 -1.79 -1.42
N TYR A 104 -8.67 -0.63 -1.89
CA TYR A 104 -9.42 0.23 -2.79
C TYR A 104 -9.13 -0.21 -4.22
N GLU A 105 -10.16 -0.70 -4.92
CA GLU A 105 -10.06 -0.99 -6.35
C GLU A 105 -10.40 0.26 -7.16
N PHE A 106 -9.48 0.70 -7.99
CA PHE A 106 -9.67 1.89 -8.81
C PHE A 106 -10.56 1.59 -10.03
N ASN A 107 -11.45 2.54 -10.33
CA ASN A 107 -12.18 2.63 -11.60
C ASN A 107 -12.11 4.07 -12.14
N PHE A 108 -10.89 4.56 -12.34
CA PHE A 108 -10.61 5.96 -12.63
C PHE A 108 -9.50 6.13 -13.66
N THR A 109 -9.47 7.28 -14.33
CA THR A 109 -8.38 7.68 -15.22
C THR A 109 -7.79 8.99 -14.75
N ILE A 110 -6.55 8.95 -14.27
CA ILE A 110 -5.81 10.14 -13.84
C ILE A 110 -5.19 10.84 -15.06
N SER A 111 -5.30 12.17 -15.09
CA SER A 111 -4.72 12.95 -16.19
C SER A 111 -3.20 13.01 -16.08
N ASN A 112 -2.53 13.25 -17.19
CA ASN A 112 -1.08 13.45 -17.21
C ASN A 112 -0.64 14.61 -16.32
N ASN A 113 0.52 14.50 -15.68
CA ASN A 113 1.11 15.55 -14.81
C ASN A 113 0.10 16.15 -13.81
N SER A 114 -0.74 15.31 -13.21
CA SER A 114 -1.83 15.75 -12.32
C SER A 114 -1.92 14.88 -11.08
N SER A 115 -2.58 15.40 -10.05
CA SER A 115 -2.77 14.72 -8.78
C SER A 115 -4.24 14.51 -8.46
N ILE A 116 -4.54 13.42 -7.77
CA ILE A 116 -5.85 13.15 -7.17
C ILE A 116 -5.72 12.92 -5.67
N ARG A 117 -6.82 13.14 -4.95
CA ARG A 117 -6.98 12.72 -3.56
C ARG A 117 -7.91 11.53 -3.47
N ILE A 118 -7.60 10.58 -2.61
CA ILE A 118 -8.47 9.45 -2.29
C ILE A 118 -8.77 9.55 -0.80
N TYR A 119 -9.97 9.98 -0.45
CA TYR A 119 -10.42 10.02 0.94
C TYR A 119 -10.86 8.63 1.39
N THR A 120 -10.55 8.28 2.63
CA THR A 120 -11.00 7.03 3.26
C THR A 120 -12.53 6.99 3.36
N GLY A 121 -13.16 8.13 3.67
CA GLY A 121 -14.58 8.25 3.95
C GLY A 121 -15.50 8.20 2.74
N ASP A 122 -16.73 8.68 2.98
CA ASP A 122 -17.79 8.72 1.97
C ASP A 122 -17.72 10.00 1.14
N GLY A 123 -18.23 9.92 -0.09
CA GLY A 123 -18.41 11.08 -0.93
C GLY A 123 -18.90 10.73 -2.31
N THR A 124 -18.67 11.65 -3.25
CA THR A 124 -19.00 11.44 -4.66
C THR A 124 -17.77 11.76 -5.48
N ASP A 125 -17.27 10.75 -6.18
CA ASP A 125 -16.09 10.86 -7.02
C ASP A 125 -16.24 11.99 -8.05
N ASN A 126 -15.12 12.65 -8.31
CA ASN A 126 -14.98 13.65 -9.36
C ASN A 126 -13.59 13.57 -10.00
N SER A 127 -13.25 14.54 -10.84
CA SER A 127 -12.00 14.53 -11.62
C SER A 127 -10.72 14.61 -10.80
N THR A 128 -10.78 15.00 -9.52
CA THR A 128 -9.59 15.20 -8.66
C THR A 128 -9.71 14.56 -7.29
N THR A 129 -10.88 14.03 -6.95
CA THR A 129 -11.16 13.46 -5.64
C THR A 129 -11.98 12.20 -5.78
N LEU A 130 -11.51 11.13 -5.14
CA LEU A 130 -12.16 9.84 -5.02
C LEU A 130 -12.46 9.54 -3.56
N PHE A 131 -13.41 8.66 -3.33
CA PHE A 131 -13.84 8.25 -2.00
C PHE A 131 -13.88 6.73 -1.89
N TRP A 132 -13.24 6.20 -0.86
CA TRP A 132 -13.20 4.75 -0.59
C TRP A 132 -14.55 4.25 -0.05
N GLY A 133 -15.34 5.11 0.60
CA GLY A 133 -16.61 4.71 1.24
C GLY A 133 -16.38 3.81 2.45
N TRP A 134 -15.21 3.92 3.07
CA TRP A 134 -14.84 3.19 4.27
C TRP A 134 -15.10 4.05 5.51
N HIS A 135 -15.62 3.43 6.56
CA HIS A 135 -16.21 4.15 7.70
C HIS A 135 -15.35 4.06 8.96
N GLN A 136 -14.10 3.62 8.83
CA GLN A 136 -13.11 3.57 9.91
C GLN A 136 -11.78 4.15 9.39
N GLY A 137 -10.89 4.60 10.27
CA GLY A 137 -9.54 4.98 9.85
C GLY A 137 -8.83 3.79 9.19
N ILE A 138 -8.11 4.06 8.11
CA ILE A 138 -7.24 3.10 7.42
C ILE A 138 -5.79 3.41 7.75
N TRP A 139 -5.41 4.69 7.75
CA TRP A 139 -4.02 5.10 7.90
C TRP A 139 -3.66 5.29 9.37
N ASN A 140 -2.89 4.36 9.93
CA ASN A 140 -2.60 4.33 11.36
C ASN A 140 -1.78 5.55 11.82
N ASN A 141 -2.22 6.17 12.92
CA ASN A 141 -1.59 7.35 13.53
C ASN A 141 -0.15 7.16 14.03
N SER A 142 0.27 5.90 14.25
CA SER A 142 1.60 5.54 14.76
C SER A 142 2.57 5.07 13.67
N GLY A 143 2.20 5.24 12.39
CA GLY A 143 2.93 4.73 11.25
C GLY A 143 2.16 3.64 10.52
N ASP A 144 2.31 3.63 9.20
CA ASP A 144 1.64 2.69 8.29
C ASP A 144 2.43 2.59 6.97
N PHE A 145 1.99 1.70 6.09
CA PHE A 145 2.58 1.44 4.79
C PHE A 145 1.54 1.33 3.70
N ALA A 146 1.48 2.37 2.86
CA ALA A 146 0.63 2.38 1.67
C ALA A 146 1.34 1.72 0.49
N ILE A 147 0.60 0.91 -0.25
CA ILE A 147 1.09 0.21 -1.45
C ILE A 147 0.09 0.43 -2.58
N ILE A 148 0.59 0.82 -3.76
CA ILE A 148 -0.20 0.88 -4.98
C ILE A 148 0.31 -0.12 -6.01
N GLN A 149 -0.59 -0.94 -6.53
CA GLN A 149 -0.30 -1.96 -7.54
C GLN A 149 -1.14 -1.75 -8.80
N ASP A 150 -0.53 -2.01 -9.96
CA ASP A 150 -1.23 -1.95 -11.25
C ASP A 150 -2.15 -3.16 -11.48
N GLU A 151 -2.84 -3.19 -12.62
CA GLU A 151 -3.79 -4.25 -12.97
C GLU A 151 -3.17 -5.65 -13.09
N ASN A 152 -1.84 -5.74 -13.19
CA ASN A 152 -1.09 -6.99 -13.24
C ASN A 152 -0.48 -7.36 -11.88
N GLY A 153 -0.70 -6.54 -10.86
CA GLY A 153 -0.13 -6.71 -9.52
C GLY A 153 1.32 -6.22 -9.38
N TYR A 154 1.85 -5.47 -10.37
CA TYR A 154 3.19 -4.89 -10.22
C TYR A 154 3.15 -3.63 -9.37
N LEU A 155 4.20 -3.45 -8.56
CA LEU A 155 4.32 -2.32 -7.65
C LEU A 155 4.51 -1.03 -8.42
N VAL A 156 3.55 -0.10 -8.33
CA VAL A 156 3.70 1.23 -8.92
C VAL A 156 4.49 2.12 -7.98
N ASP A 157 4.08 2.19 -6.72
CA ASP A 157 4.79 2.92 -5.66
C ASP A 157 4.40 2.39 -4.27
N SER A 158 5.16 2.79 -3.26
CA SER A 158 4.86 2.50 -1.87
C SER A 158 5.37 3.62 -0.95
N TYR A 159 4.64 3.91 0.11
CA TYR A 159 4.96 5.00 1.04
C TYR A 159 4.82 4.55 2.48
N ARG A 160 5.93 4.59 3.23
CA ARG A 160 5.96 4.29 4.68
C ARG A 160 6.13 5.57 5.47
N TYR A 161 5.37 5.69 6.56
CA TYR A 161 5.57 6.71 7.58
C TYR A 161 5.57 6.10 8.98
N SER A 162 6.06 6.86 9.95
CA SER A 162 6.28 6.45 11.34
C SER A 162 6.07 7.62 12.28
#